data_AF-A0A6D2JKI5-F1
#
_entry.id   AF-A0A6D2JKI5-F1
#
_cell.length_a   1.000
_cell.length_b   1.000
_cell.length_c   1.000
_cell.angle_alpha   90.00
_cell.angle_beta   90.00
_cell.angle_gamma   90.00
#
_symmetry.space_group_name_H-M   'P 1'
#
loop_
_entity.id
_entity.type
_entity.pdbx_description
1 polymer ?
#
loop_
_entity_poly.entity_id
_entity_poly.type
_entity_poly.pdbx_seq_one_letter_code
_entity_poly.pdbx_strand_id
1 'polypeptide(L)'
;MCRVHFPDILFLMETKNKLEVLAELHVALGYKWFRTIEPDGLSGGLAIFWKENLDVVVLLEDKNVLDMKITSGGRVWFLSCIYGNPNPKFRAEVWERVTRFGSSRKDAWCMIGDFNEILSNDEKIGGKVRHLSSFRQFQTFLQNCDMKELGSTGNKFTWRGVRNKQTIKCCLDRCVANPSWLSMFPSGHQWFL
;
A
#
# COMPACT_ATOMS: atom_id res chain seq x y z
N MET A 1 17.44 -5.64 4.02
CA MET A 1 16.21 -4.92 4.43
C MET A 1 15.49 -5.67 5.55
N CYS A 2 14.84 -6.83 5.33
CA CYS A 2 14.14 -7.58 6.40
C CYS A 2 15.02 -8.11 7.56
N ARG A 3 16.33 -8.30 7.34
CA ARG A 3 17.28 -8.66 8.41
C ARG A 3 17.87 -7.46 9.16
N VAL A 4 17.75 -6.26 8.59
CA VAL A 4 18.28 -5.00 9.17
C VAL A 4 17.17 -4.27 9.92
N HIS A 5 15.97 -4.27 9.35
CA HIS A 5 14.73 -3.85 9.98
C HIS A 5 13.83 -5.08 9.99
N PHE A 6 13.45 -5.57 11.17
CA PHE A 6 12.52 -6.69 11.35
C PHE A 6 11.14 -6.10 11.73
N PRO A 7 10.36 -5.60 10.75
CA PRO A 7 9.12 -4.90 11.03
C PRO A 7 8.07 -5.86 11.60
N ASP A 8 7.09 -5.34 12.32
CA ASP A 8 6.01 -6.17 12.87
C ASP A 8 5.08 -6.71 11.79
N ILE A 9 4.94 -5.97 10.70
CA ILE A 9 4.17 -6.32 9.50
C ILE A 9 5.04 -6.04 8.27
N LEU A 10 5.11 -7.01 7.35
CA LEU A 10 5.75 -6.88 6.06
C LEU A 10 4.73 -7.15 4.96
N PHE A 11 4.50 -6.17 4.09
CA PHE A 11 3.67 -6.31 2.90
C PHE A 11 4.55 -6.34 1.65
N LEU A 12 4.35 -7.35 0.80
CA LEU A 12 5.00 -7.53 -0.48
C LEU A 12 3.96 -7.53 -1.60
N MET A 13 4.29 -6.85 -2.68
CA MET A 13 3.49 -6.75 -3.90
C MET A 13 4.25 -7.36 -5.08
N GLU A 14 3.52 -7.80 -6.10
CA GLU A 14 4.09 -8.47 -7.28
C GLU A 14 4.97 -9.67 -6.93
N THR A 15 4.53 -10.50 -5.99
CA THR A 15 5.32 -11.64 -5.53
C THR A 15 5.64 -12.61 -6.66
N LYS A 16 4.74 -12.75 -7.67
CA LYS A 16 4.91 -13.63 -8.85
C LYS A 16 5.29 -15.08 -8.49
N ASN A 17 4.93 -15.49 -7.28
CA ASN A 17 5.27 -16.78 -6.71
C ASN A 17 4.02 -17.38 -6.08
N LYS A 18 3.94 -18.71 -6.11
CA LYS A 18 2.86 -19.49 -5.51
C LYS A 18 3.02 -19.61 -4.00
N LEU A 19 1.97 -20.10 -3.35
CA LEU A 19 1.92 -20.30 -1.91
C LEU A 19 3.13 -21.04 -1.34
N GLU A 20 3.63 -22.09 -2.02
CA GLU A 20 4.70 -22.95 -1.49
C GLU A 20 6.00 -22.17 -1.26
N VAL A 21 6.37 -21.31 -2.21
CA VAL A 21 7.56 -20.46 -2.10
C VAL A 21 7.42 -19.46 -0.97
N LEU A 22 6.22 -18.90 -0.76
CA LEU A 22 5.97 -17.95 0.31
C LEU A 22 5.87 -18.62 1.69
N ALA A 23 5.44 -19.88 1.73
CA ALA A 23 5.49 -20.71 2.92
C ALA A 23 6.94 -21.04 3.32
N GLU A 24 7.88 -21.16 2.40
CA GLU A 24 9.30 -21.24 2.80
C GLU A 24 9.84 -19.86 3.24
N LEU A 25 9.42 -18.80 2.53
CA LEU A 25 9.88 -17.45 2.77
C LEU A 25 9.49 -16.91 4.16
N HIS A 26 8.27 -17.16 4.65
CA HIS A 26 7.86 -16.64 5.96
C HIS A 26 8.74 -17.20 7.09
N VAL A 27 9.08 -18.50 7.02
CA VAL A 27 10.00 -19.16 7.97
C VAL A 27 11.39 -18.56 7.86
N ALA A 28 11.91 -18.42 6.64
CA ALA A 28 13.25 -17.88 6.39
C ALA A 28 13.39 -16.41 6.84
N LEU A 29 12.30 -15.64 6.78
CA LEU A 29 12.23 -14.26 7.25
C LEU A 29 11.93 -14.13 8.75
N GLY A 30 11.58 -15.22 9.43
CA GLY A 30 11.30 -15.24 10.87
C GLY A 30 9.91 -14.76 11.27
N TYR A 31 8.95 -14.70 10.35
CA TYR A 31 7.57 -14.35 10.66
C TYR A 31 6.77 -15.59 11.08
N LYS A 32 5.92 -15.41 12.10
CA LYS A 32 5.05 -16.49 12.59
C LYS A 32 3.91 -16.77 11.64
N TRP A 33 3.33 -15.71 11.08
CA TRP A 33 2.10 -15.78 10.31
C TRP A 33 2.28 -15.10 8.96
N PHE A 34 1.53 -15.59 7.97
CA PHE A 34 1.47 -14.97 6.66
C PHE A 34 0.12 -15.24 5.98
N ARG A 35 -0.22 -14.39 5.00
CA ARG A 35 -1.35 -14.52 4.09
C ARG A 35 -0.89 -14.14 2.70
N THR A 36 -1.38 -14.83 1.68
CA THR A 36 -1.06 -14.51 0.29
C THR A 36 -2.29 -14.59 -0.59
N ILE A 37 -2.29 -13.76 -1.63
CA ILE A 37 -3.18 -13.86 -2.77
C ILE A 37 -2.31 -14.26 -3.95
N GLU A 38 -2.67 -15.37 -4.62
CA GLU A 38 -1.86 -15.91 -5.71
C GLU A 38 -1.82 -14.98 -6.92
N PRO A 39 -0.70 -14.98 -7.68
CA PRO A 39 -0.63 -14.29 -8.96
C PRO A 39 -1.54 -14.93 -10.00
N ASP A 40 -2.00 -14.13 -10.96
CA ASP A 40 -2.63 -14.61 -12.19
C ASP A 40 -1.54 -14.77 -13.27
N GLY A 41 -1.11 -16.01 -13.48
CA GLY A 41 0.05 -16.33 -14.32
C GLY A 41 1.32 -15.65 -13.81
N LEU A 42 1.86 -14.71 -14.58
CA LEU A 42 3.08 -13.95 -14.24
C LEU A 42 2.78 -12.56 -13.66
N SER A 43 1.52 -12.26 -13.34
CA SER A 43 1.08 -10.93 -12.91
C SER A 43 0.50 -10.94 -11.51
N GLY A 44 0.82 -9.90 -10.74
CA GLY A 44 0.31 -9.72 -9.39
C GLY A 44 0.96 -10.66 -8.38
N GLY A 45 0.14 -11.12 -7.43
CA GLY A 45 0.61 -11.80 -6.24
C GLY A 45 0.83 -10.79 -5.12
N LEU A 46 0.11 -10.96 -4.01
CA LEU A 46 0.25 -10.15 -2.80
C LEU A 46 0.63 -11.07 -1.64
N ALA A 47 1.45 -10.58 -0.72
CA ALA A 47 1.74 -11.30 0.49
C ALA A 47 1.91 -10.36 1.67
N ILE A 48 1.37 -10.76 2.81
CA ILE A 48 1.58 -10.07 4.06
C ILE A 48 2.06 -11.07 5.11
N PHE A 49 3.07 -10.66 5.87
CA PHE A 49 3.70 -11.43 6.93
C PHE A 49 3.64 -10.61 8.22
N TRP A 50 3.39 -11.26 9.36
CA TRP A 50 3.34 -10.57 10.64
C TRP A 50 3.84 -11.43 11.80
N LYS A 51 4.27 -10.74 12.85
CA LYS A 51 4.79 -11.36 14.07
C LYS A 51 3.66 -11.91 14.95
N GLU A 52 4.02 -12.82 15.86
CA GLU A 52 3.06 -13.49 16.75
C GLU A 52 2.38 -12.57 17.77
N ASN A 53 2.97 -11.42 18.07
CA ASN A 53 2.42 -10.44 19.01
C ASN A 53 1.31 -9.57 18.41
N LEU A 54 0.95 -9.78 17.14
CA LEU A 54 -0.14 -9.11 16.46
C LEU A 54 -1.29 -10.10 16.23
N ASP A 55 -2.48 -9.72 16.70
CA ASP A 55 -3.72 -10.38 16.31
C ASP A 55 -4.27 -9.67 15.06
N VAL A 56 -4.40 -10.42 13.96
CA VAL A 56 -4.73 -9.90 12.64
C VAL A 56 -5.94 -10.64 12.11
N VAL A 57 -6.99 -9.87 11.79
CA VAL A 57 -8.21 -10.39 11.15
C VAL A 57 -8.33 -9.77 9.77
N VAL A 58 -8.29 -10.60 8.73
CA VAL A 58 -8.53 -10.18 7.34
C VAL A 58 -10.03 -9.91 7.16
N LEU A 59 -10.37 -8.72 6.69
CA LEU A 59 -11.74 -8.26 6.47
C LEU A 59 -12.14 -8.30 4.99
N LEU A 60 -11.18 -7.99 4.12
CA LEU A 60 -11.35 -8.05 2.67
C LEU A 60 -10.01 -8.43 2.04
N GLU A 61 -10.06 -9.36 1.08
CA GLU A 61 -8.90 -9.73 0.28
C GLU A 61 -9.29 -9.86 -1.19
N ASP A 62 -8.52 -9.19 -2.05
CA ASP A 62 -8.54 -9.37 -3.49
C ASP A 62 -7.18 -9.00 -4.08
N LYS A 63 -6.98 -9.26 -5.37
CA LYS A 63 -5.70 -9.04 -6.08
C LYS A 63 -5.12 -7.61 -6.01
N ASN A 64 -5.88 -6.62 -5.54
CA ASN A 64 -5.50 -5.22 -5.39
C ASN A 64 -5.53 -4.72 -3.94
N VAL A 65 -6.27 -5.37 -3.04
CA VAL A 65 -6.52 -4.87 -1.68
C VAL A 65 -6.50 -5.99 -0.65
N LEU A 66 -5.73 -5.80 0.41
CA LEU A 66 -5.81 -6.56 1.66
C LEU A 66 -6.19 -5.61 2.79
N ASP A 67 -7.43 -5.67 3.26
CA ASP A 67 -7.92 -4.89 4.40
C ASP A 67 -7.98 -5.76 5.65
N MET A 68 -7.42 -5.25 6.75
CA MET A 68 -7.27 -6.01 7.99
C MET A 68 -7.57 -5.14 9.21
N LYS A 69 -8.11 -5.78 10.24
CA LYS A 69 -8.13 -5.28 11.61
C LYS A 69 -6.92 -5.84 12.35
N ILE A 70 -6.19 -4.96 13.03
CA ILE A 70 -5.00 -5.31 13.81
C ILE A 70 -5.25 -4.94 15.27
N THR A 71 -5.03 -5.90 16.16
CA THR A 71 -5.04 -5.71 17.60
C THR A 71 -3.62 -5.91 18.14
N SER A 72 -3.09 -4.92 18.86
CA SER A 72 -1.75 -4.98 19.47
C SER A 72 -1.68 -4.10 20.70
N GLY A 73 -1.19 -4.64 21.82
CA GLY A 73 -1.01 -3.89 23.06
C GLY A 73 -2.27 -3.17 23.56
N GLY A 74 -3.44 -3.79 23.37
CA GLY A 74 -4.75 -3.20 23.74
C GLY A 74 -5.28 -2.13 22.78
N ARG A 75 -4.55 -1.82 21.70
CA ARG A 75 -5.01 -0.91 20.63
C ARG A 75 -5.58 -1.70 19.48
N VAL A 76 -6.63 -1.16 18.87
CA VAL A 76 -7.26 -1.69 17.66
C VAL A 76 -7.18 -0.62 16.58
N TRP A 77 -6.68 -1.00 15.41
CA TRP A 77 -6.60 -0.14 14.24
C TRP A 77 -6.71 -0.99 12.98
N PHE A 78 -6.83 -0.33 11.83
CA PHE A 78 -7.03 -0.98 10.55
C PHE A 78 -5.88 -0.66 9.61
N LEU A 79 -5.51 -1.65 8.79
CA LEU A 79 -4.51 -1.52 7.74
C LEU A 79 -5.11 -1.99 6.42
N SER A 80 -5.07 -1.13 5.40
CA SER A 80 -5.30 -1.57 4.03
C SER A 80 -3.99 -1.55 3.25
N CYS A 81 -3.55 -2.72 2.81
CA CYS A 81 -2.43 -2.87 1.89
C CYS A 81 -2.96 -2.79 0.46
N ILE A 82 -2.52 -1.78 -0.29
CA ILE A 82 -3.03 -1.42 -1.60
C ILE A 82 -1.99 -1.73 -2.67
N TYR A 83 -2.43 -2.42 -3.72
CA TYR A 83 -1.76 -2.55 -4.99
C TYR A 83 -2.71 -2.05 -6.08
N GLY A 84 -2.63 -0.75 -6.38
CA GLY A 84 -3.42 -0.08 -7.40
C GLY A 84 -3.22 -0.73 -8.77
N ASN A 85 -4.26 -0.76 -9.60
CA ASN A 85 -4.18 -1.47 -10.87
C ASN A 85 -3.10 -0.85 -11.78
N PRO A 86 -2.15 -1.65 -12.32
CA PRO A 86 -1.10 -1.12 -13.19
C PRO A 86 -1.68 -0.51 -14.48
N ASN A 87 -2.84 -0.99 -14.93
CA ASN A 87 -3.58 -0.40 -16.04
C ASN A 87 -4.46 0.77 -15.54
N PRO A 88 -4.21 2.02 -15.99
CA PRO A 88 -4.97 3.19 -15.56
C PRO A 88 -6.49 3.08 -15.75
N LYS A 89 -6.95 2.31 -16.74
CA LYS A 89 -8.39 2.14 -17.02
C LYS A 89 -9.16 1.47 -15.88
N PHE A 90 -8.48 0.61 -15.10
CA PHE A 90 -9.09 -0.19 -14.04
C PHE A 90 -8.77 0.32 -12.63
N ARG A 91 -8.01 1.42 -12.49
CA ARG A 91 -7.67 1.98 -11.17
C ARG A 91 -8.88 2.52 -10.43
N ALA A 92 -9.81 3.12 -11.17
CA ALA A 92 -11.05 3.68 -10.63
C ALA A 92 -11.85 2.63 -9.84
N GLU A 93 -11.88 1.38 -10.33
CA GLU A 93 -12.59 0.28 -9.68
C GLU A 93 -11.96 -0.08 -8.32
N VAL A 94 -10.63 -0.01 -8.21
CA VAL A 94 -9.92 -0.21 -6.93
C VAL A 94 -10.28 0.89 -5.94
N TRP A 95 -10.26 2.15 -6.39
CA TRP A 95 -10.61 3.30 -5.57
C TRP A 95 -12.06 3.28 -5.09
N GLU A 96 -13.00 2.92 -5.98
CA GLU A 96 -14.40 2.80 -5.64
C GLU A 96 -14.60 1.70 -4.59
N ARG A 97 -13.98 0.53 -4.77
CA ARG A 97 -14.07 -0.59 -3.82
C ARG A 97 -13.61 -0.19 -2.44
N VAL A 98 -12.45 0.48 -2.34
CA VAL A 98 -11.93 0.94 -1.04
C VAL A 98 -12.82 2.03 -0.45
N THR A 99 -13.34 2.94 -1.27
CA THR A 99 -14.25 4.00 -0.82
C THR A 99 -15.56 3.46 -0.21
N ARG A 100 -16.09 2.34 -0.74
CA ARG A 100 -17.35 1.74 -0.26
C ARG A 100 -17.33 1.40 1.22
N PHE A 101 -16.21 0.90 1.74
CA PHE A 101 -16.05 0.64 3.18
C PHE A 101 -15.31 1.77 3.90
N GLY A 102 -14.44 2.50 3.19
CA GLY A 102 -13.58 3.53 3.76
C GLY A 102 -14.28 4.83 4.12
N SER A 103 -15.28 5.23 3.34
CA SER A 103 -15.99 6.51 3.54
C SER A 103 -16.71 6.58 4.90
N SER A 104 -17.17 5.44 5.42
CA SER A 104 -17.80 5.33 6.74
C SER A 104 -16.83 4.98 7.87
N ARG A 105 -15.57 4.63 7.59
CA ARG A 105 -14.62 4.18 8.62
C ARG A 105 -14.06 5.37 9.41
N LYS A 106 -14.44 5.47 10.68
CA LYS A 106 -13.95 6.52 11.60
C LYS A 106 -12.87 6.03 12.56
N ASP A 107 -12.71 4.72 12.70
CA ASP A 107 -11.64 4.10 13.50
C ASP A 107 -10.25 4.43 12.97
N ALA A 108 -9.22 4.25 13.80
CA ALA A 108 -7.83 4.44 13.39
C ALA A 108 -7.49 3.55 12.19
N TRP A 109 -7.24 4.17 11.03
CA TRP A 109 -7.01 3.47 9.78
C TRP A 109 -5.87 4.09 8.99
N CYS A 110 -5.00 3.22 8.47
CA CYS A 110 -3.91 3.57 7.57
C CYS A 110 -3.99 2.72 6.30
N MET A 111 -3.57 3.28 5.18
CA MET A 111 -3.34 2.56 3.92
C MET A 111 -1.88 2.68 3.51
N ILE A 112 -1.31 1.57 3.04
CA ILE A 112 0.08 1.52 2.53
C ILE A 112 0.15 0.78 1.21
N GLY A 113 1.16 1.08 0.39
CA GLY A 113 1.52 0.28 -0.78
C GLY A 113 1.66 1.12 -2.05
N ASP A 114 1.66 0.44 -3.19
CA ASP A 114 1.80 1.04 -4.51
C ASP A 114 0.40 1.41 -5.03
N PHE A 115 0.10 2.70 -5.06
CA PHE A 115 -1.18 3.21 -5.58
C PHE A 115 -1.20 3.26 -7.12
N ASN A 116 -0.06 3.05 -7.77
CA ASN A 116 0.15 3.16 -9.21
C ASN A 116 -0.22 4.54 -9.79
N GLU A 117 -0.42 5.56 -8.94
CA GLU A 117 -0.93 6.88 -9.32
C GLU A 117 -0.24 8.01 -8.54
N ILE A 118 -0.13 9.17 -9.18
CA ILE A 118 0.44 10.41 -8.62
C ILE A 118 -0.67 11.43 -8.38
N LEU A 119 -0.50 12.30 -7.40
CA LEU A 119 -1.42 13.39 -7.04
C LEU A 119 -1.23 14.64 -7.89
N SER A 120 -0.02 14.88 -8.40
CA SER A 120 0.28 16.00 -9.30
C SER A 120 1.46 15.68 -10.22
N ASN A 121 1.76 16.58 -11.16
CA ASN A 121 2.95 16.44 -11.99
C ASN A 121 4.27 16.63 -11.20
N ASP A 122 4.24 17.22 -10.01
CA ASP A 122 5.45 17.46 -9.17
C ASP A 122 5.99 16.17 -8.55
N GLU A 123 5.19 15.12 -8.58
CA GLU A 123 5.56 13.78 -8.13
C GLU A 123 6.10 12.91 -9.26
N LYS A 124 6.48 13.54 -10.37
CA LYS A 124 7.07 12.90 -11.53
C LYS A 124 8.22 13.72 -12.09
N ILE A 125 9.30 13.03 -12.47
CA ILE A 125 10.43 13.61 -13.21
C ILE A 125 10.45 12.99 -14.61
N GLY A 126 10.60 13.83 -15.63
CA GLY A 126 10.69 13.42 -17.03
C GLY A 126 9.35 12.99 -17.64
N GLY A 127 9.35 12.68 -18.94
CA GLY A 127 8.16 12.29 -19.70
C GLY A 127 7.11 13.41 -19.85
N LYS A 128 5.98 13.09 -20.49
CA LYS A 128 4.91 14.07 -20.79
C LYS A 128 4.18 14.55 -19.53
N VAL A 129 3.88 15.85 -19.47
CA VAL A 129 2.97 16.44 -18.47
C VAL A 129 1.57 15.88 -18.66
N ARG A 130 0.94 15.44 -17.56
CA ARG A 130 -0.42 14.94 -17.56
C ARG A 130 -1.42 16.06 -17.29
N HIS A 131 -2.61 15.96 -17.86
CA HIS A 131 -3.71 16.86 -17.52
C HIS A 131 -4.11 16.70 -16.05
N LEU A 132 -4.41 17.82 -15.40
CA LEU A 132 -4.82 17.87 -13.99
C LEU A 132 -6.07 17.02 -13.70
N SER A 133 -6.98 16.90 -14.68
CA SER A 133 -8.17 16.05 -14.58
C SER A 133 -7.84 14.57 -14.36
N SER A 134 -6.68 14.10 -14.83
CA SER A 134 -6.26 12.71 -14.69
C SER A 134 -5.91 12.31 -13.25
N PHE A 135 -5.69 13.28 -12.35
CA PHE A 135 -5.38 13.02 -10.94
C PHE A 135 -6.62 13.06 -10.05
N ARG A 136 -7.72 13.65 -10.53
CA ARG A 136 -8.91 13.96 -9.72
C ARG A 136 -9.51 12.72 -9.06
N GLN A 137 -9.59 11.60 -9.78
CA GLN A 137 -10.17 10.37 -9.21
C GLN A 137 -9.39 9.89 -7.98
N PHE A 138 -8.05 9.94 -8.04
CA PHE A 138 -7.21 9.53 -6.93
C PHE A 138 -7.27 10.53 -5.77
N GLN A 139 -7.28 11.83 -6.06
CA GLN A 139 -7.47 12.88 -5.05
C GLN A 139 -8.82 12.75 -4.33
N THR A 140 -9.90 12.57 -5.09
CA THR A 140 -11.26 12.38 -4.54
C THR A 140 -11.36 11.10 -3.72
N PHE A 141 -10.70 10.03 -4.15
CA PHE A 141 -10.62 8.79 -3.37
C PHE A 141 -10.03 9.01 -1.97
N LEU A 142 -8.85 9.64 -1.88
CA LEU A 142 -8.22 9.92 -0.60
C LEU A 142 -9.09 10.86 0.25
N GLN A 143 -9.68 11.88 -0.38
CA GLN A 143 -10.59 12.81 0.30
C GLN A 143 -11.83 12.11 0.87
N ASN A 144 -12.47 11.23 0.11
CA ASN A 144 -13.66 10.50 0.53
C ASN A 144 -13.37 9.56 1.71
N CYS A 145 -12.13 9.07 1.84
CA CYS A 145 -11.68 8.23 2.94
C CYS A 145 -11.03 9.03 4.09
N ASP A 146 -11.03 10.37 4.01
CA ASP A 146 -10.35 11.28 4.96
C ASP A 146 -8.86 10.94 5.17
N MET A 147 -8.19 10.54 4.09
CA MET A 147 -6.80 10.09 4.12
C MET A 147 -5.83 11.25 3.90
N LYS A 148 -4.80 11.31 4.75
CA LYS A 148 -3.69 12.25 4.63
C LYS A 148 -2.37 11.50 4.55
N GLU A 149 -1.49 11.96 3.68
CA GLU A 149 -0.14 11.40 3.55
C GLU A 149 0.68 11.68 4.81
N LEU A 150 1.42 10.67 5.26
CA LEU A 150 2.32 10.82 6.40
C LEU A 150 3.52 11.71 6.05
N GLY A 151 4.14 12.29 7.07
CA GLY A 151 5.47 12.87 6.93
C GLY A 151 6.45 11.82 6.39
N SER A 152 7.37 12.23 5.51
CA SER A 152 8.30 11.29 4.88
C SER A 152 9.74 11.77 4.84
N THR A 153 10.67 10.82 4.81
CA THR A 153 12.12 11.04 4.65
C THR A 153 12.70 10.10 3.60
N GLY A 154 13.69 10.57 2.87
CA GLY A 154 14.34 9.82 1.79
C GLY A 154 13.84 10.19 0.40
N ASN A 155 14.16 9.37 -0.59
CA ASN A 155 13.79 9.62 -1.98
C ASN A 155 12.37 9.09 -2.26
N LYS A 156 11.39 9.99 -2.34
CA LYS A 156 9.99 9.65 -2.64
C LYS A 156 9.73 9.08 -4.04
N PHE A 157 10.70 9.14 -4.96
CA PHE A 157 10.52 8.58 -6.31
C PHE A 157 10.76 7.08 -6.31
N THR A 158 9.73 6.31 -5.98
CA THR A 158 9.78 4.85 -5.77
C THR A 158 9.72 4.02 -7.05
N TRP A 159 9.28 4.62 -8.16
CA TRP A 159 9.27 3.96 -9.46
C TRP A 159 10.20 4.64 -10.45
N ARG A 160 10.91 3.86 -11.26
CA ARG A 160 11.74 4.32 -12.38
C ARG A 160 11.51 3.47 -13.62
N GLY A 161 11.34 4.14 -14.76
CA GLY A 161 11.30 3.48 -16.06
C GLY A 161 11.94 4.31 -17.17
N VAL A 162 12.15 3.69 -18.33
CA VAL A 162 12.67 4.36 -19.53
C VAL A 162 11.63 4.26 -20.64
N ARG A 163 11.23 5.40 -21.22
CA ARG A 163 10.33 5.46 -22.38
C ARG A 163 10.87 6.46 -23.39
N ASN A 164 10.92 6.08 -24.66
CA ASN A 164 11.43 6.92 -25.74
C ASN A 164 12.81 7.55 -25.41
N LYS A 165 13.73 6.75 -24.87
CA LYS A 165 15.07 7.16 -24.41
C LYS A 165 15.09 8.20 -23.26
N GLN A 166 13.94 8.51 -22.67
CA GLN A 166 13.85 9.38 -21.49
C GLN A 166 13.68 8.53 -20.23
N THR A 167 14.45 8.86 -19.18
CA THR A 167 14.20 8.31 -17.84
C THR A 167 13.02 9.04 -17.22
N ILE A 168 12.09 8.28 -16.68
CA ILE A 168 10.93 8.77 -15.94
C ILE A 168 11.01 8.21 -14.52
N LYS A 169 10.76 9.06 -13.53
CA LYS A 169 10.64 8.66 -12.13
C LYS A 169 9.31 9.14 -11.57
N CYS A 170 8.64 8.34 -10.73
CA CYS A 170 7.34 8.64 -10.14
C CYS A 170 7.28 8.27 -8.66
N CYS A 171 6.49 9.01 -7.87
CA CYS A 171 6.10 8.65 -6.50
C CYS A 171 4.82 7.81 -6.55
N LEU A 172 4.94 6.49 -6.54
CA LEU A 172 3.78 5.58 -6.63
C LEU A 172 3.43 4.94 -5.29
N ASP A 173 4.42 4.70 -4.43
CA ASP A 173 4.25 4.09 -3.13
C ASP A 173 4.00 5.14 -2.05
N ARG A 174 2.98 4.93 -1.21
CA ARG A 174 2.57 5.88 -0.18
C ARG A 174 2.16 5.20 1.11
N CYS A 175 2.25 5.97 2.19
CA CYS A 175 1.59 5.70 3.44
C CYS A 175 0.64 6.87 3.74
N VAL A 176 -0.65 6.58 3.82
CA VAL A 176 -1.70 7.56 4.15
C VAL A 176 -2.49 7.08 5.36
N ALA A 177 -3.00 8.00 6.16
CA ALA A 177 -3.77 7.67 7.34
C ALA A 177 -4.85 8.71 7.64
N ASN A 178 -5.91 8.26 8.31
CA ASN A 178 -6.97 9.14 8.76
C ASN A 178 -6.62 9.83 10.10
N PRO A 179 -7.36 10.87 10.51
CA PRO A 179 -7.07 11.61 11.74
C PRO A 179 -7.03 10.72 12.99
N SER A 180 -7.92 9.73 13.09
CA SER A 180 -7.96 8.79 14.22
C SER A 180 -6.67 7.99 14.35
N TRP A 181 -6.08 7.56 13.23
CA TRP A 181 -4.79 6.85 13.24
C TRP A 181 -3.64 7.78 13.60
N LEU A 182 -3.61 9.00 13.03
CA LEU A 182 -2.58 10.00 13.35
C LEU A 182 -2.62 10.40 14.83
N SER A 183 -3.81 10.43 15.45
CA SER A 183 -3.95 10.65 16.89
C SER A 183 -3.45 9.47 17.72
N MET A 184 -3.62 8.24 17.24
CA MET A 184 -3.16 7.03 17.93
C MET A 184 -1.64 6.84 17.80
N PHE A 185 -1.07 7.26 16.67
CA PHE A 185 0.34 7.13 16.32
C PHE A 185 0.92 8.49 15.90
N PRO A 186 1.08 9.44 16.83
CA PRO A 186 1.51 10.81 16.51
C PRO A 186 2.94 10.89 15.95
N SER A 187 3.76 9.86 16.19
CA SER A 187 5.11 9.72 15.64
C SER A 187 5.14 8.94 14.32
N GLY A 188 4.00 8.69 13.70
CA GLY A 188 3.90 7.99 12.42
C GLY A 188 4.68 8.71 11.32
N HIS A 189 5.58 8.00 10.65
CA HIS A 189 6.45 8.56 9.63
C HIS A 189 6.82 7.53 8.57
N GLN A 190 6.96 7.95 7.32
CA GLN A 190 7.34 7.13 6.19
C GLN A 190 8.83 7.28 5.87
N TRP A 191 9.54 6.15 5.74
CA TRP A 191 10.93 6.12 5.33
C TRP A 191 11.06 5.46 3.96
N PHE A 192 11.56 6.21 2.98
CA PHE A 192 11.98 5.66 1.69
C PHE A 192 13.44 5.25 1.80
N LEU A 193 13.68 3.94 1.76
CA LEU A 193 15.01 3.32 1.91
C LEU A 193 15.79 3.28 0.59
#